data_AF-A0A1D2WFB6-F1
#
_entry.id   AF-A0A1D2WFB6-F1
#
_cell.length_a   1.000
_cell.length_b   1.000
_cell.length_c   1.000
_cell.angle_alpha   90.00
_cell.angle_beta   90.00
_cell.angle_gamma   90.00
#
_symmetry.space_group_name_H-M   'P 1'
#
loop_
_entity.id
_entity.type
_entity.pdbx_description
1 polymer ?
#
loop_
_entity_poly.entity_id
_entity_poly.type
_entity_poly.pdbx_seq_one_letter_code
_entity_poly.pdbx_strand_id
1 'polypeptide(L)'
;MCLKILNIALCVVLVTILWNCDLGSCSQNGDDVTENITLSFGPETLDELKNNSNFIAAYGKIPSFGSLEERKQWLNKLDEVYTGTDAEMSKYMYPNGPVTRYGYSINGVLEVAVNETIEKSLMDEIYKISDSKASKMGIKEIPLVFVHGDLAVPVVGEAVPTIETVNSSTSEEKNAVELNNSINNNPKLNNENSSNIDKSGENKPNKNNSVPGFGLLGSLICLYGGWKFRIK
;
A
#
# COMPACT_ATOMS: atom_id res chain seq x y z
N MET A 1 -54.99 -16.23 6.32
CA MET A 1 -54.34 -15.06 6.94
C MET A 1 -52.93 -15.36 7.47
N CYS A 2 -52.57 -16.63 7.72
CA CYS A 2 -51.29 -17.02 8.34
C CYS A 2 -50.04 -16.93 7.45
N LEU A 3 -50.17 -16.99 6.11
CA LEU A 3 -49.00 -17.02 5.21
C LEU A 3 -48.31 -15.66 5.06
N LYS A 4 -49.05 -14.55 5.24
CA LYS A 4 -48.50 -13.17 5.14
C LYS A 4 -47.70 -12.77 6.39
N ILE A 5 -48.08 -13.28 7.55
CA ILE A 5 -47.44 -12.96 8.83
C ILE A 5 -46.08 -13.68 8.92
N LEU A 6 -45.98 -14.91 8.42
CA LEU A 6 -44.72 -15.67 8.39
C LEU A 6 -43.67 -14.99 7.49
N ASN A 7 -44.09 -14.42 6.35
CA ASN A 7 -43.19 -13.77 5.41
C ASN A 7 -42.65 -12.43 5.95
N ILE A 8 -43.46 -11.69 6.73
CA ILE A 8 -43.03 -10.46 7.39
C ILE A 8 -42.04 -10.76 8.52
N ALA A 9 -42.28 -11.82 9.30
CA ALA A 9 -41.38 -12.23 10.37
C ALA A 9 -40.00 -12.67 9.83
N LEU A 10 -39.97 -13.37 8.69
CA LEU A 10 -38.72 -13.79 8.04
C LEU A 10 -37.88 -12.59 7.54
N CYS A 11 -38.54 -11.57 6.98
CA CYS A 11 -37.87 -10.35 6.53
C CYS A 11 -37.26 -9.54 7.69
N VAL A 12 -37.91 -9.48 8.85
CA VAL A 12 -37.37 -8.75 10.01
C VAL A 12 -36.12 -9.42 10.56
N VAL A 13 -36.07 -10.76 10.58
CA VAL A 13 -34.88 -11.50 11.04
C VAL A 13 -33.70 -11.31 10.07
N LEU A 14 -33.92 -11.35 8.76
CA LEU A 14 -32.84 -11.14 7.78
C LEU A 14 -32.22 -9.74 7.83
N VAL A 15 -33.02 -8.70 8.10
CA VAL A 15 -32.51 -7.31 8.21
C VAL A 15 -31.63 -7.13 9.46
N THR A 16 -31.88 -7.87 10.54
CA THR A 16 -31.06 -7.78 11.77
C THR A 16 -29.70 -8.48 11.67
N ILE A 17 -29.55 -9.46 10.77
CA ILE A 17 -28.29 -10.20 10.57
C ILE A 17 -27.31 -9.37 9.72
N LEU A 18 -27.80 -8.46 8.86
CA LEU A 18 -26.95 -7.59 8.04
C LEU A 18 -26.33 -6.40 8.80
N TRP A 19 -26.72 -6.11 10.05
CA TRP A 19 -26.16 -4.98 10.81
C TRP A 19 -25.05 -5.38 11.79
N ASN A 20 -24.75 -6.67 11.96
CA ASN A 20 -23.72 -7.15 12.91
C ASN A 20 -22.59 -7.94 12.24
N CYS A 21 -22.18 -7.53 11.04
CA CYS A 21 -20.84 -7.84 10.58
C CYS A 21 -19.90 -6.79 11.16
N ASP A 22 -19.47 -7.00 12.40
CA ASP A 22 -18.19 -6.47 12.86
C ASP A 22 -17.14 -6.98 11.87
N LEU A 23 -16.66 -6.06 11.02
CA LEU A 23 -15.40 -6.20 10.33
C LEU A 23 -14.35 -6.34 11.43
N GLY A 24 -14.02 -7.60 11.73
CA GLY A 24 -12.83 -7.96 12.48
C GLY A 24 -11.65 -7.33 11.78
N SER A 25 -11.26 -6.15 12.25
CA SER A 25 -10.02 -5.51 11.87
C SER A 25 -8.92 -6.41 12.41
N CYS A 26 -8.11 -6.96 11.52
CA CYS A 26 -6.87 -7.60 11.90
C CYS A 26 -5.99 -6.55 12.58
N SER A 27 -5.99 -6.56 13.91
CA SER A 27 -5.03 -5.80 14.71
C SER A 27 -3.65 -6.41 14.49
N GLN A 28 -2.83 -5.75 13.66
CA GLN A 28 -1.41 -6.03 13.62
C GLN A 28 -0.76 -5.21 14.74
N ASN A 29 -0.55 -5.87 15.88
CA ASN A 29 0.40 -5.38 16.88
C ASN A 29 1.80 -5.78 16.41
N GLY A 30 2.48 -4.87 15.73
CA GLY A 30 3.92 -4.89 15.47
C GLY A 30 4.48 -3.53 15.90
N ASP A 31 5.43 -3.58 16.83
CA ASP A 31 6.41 -2.54 17.16
C ASP A 31 6.16 -1.08 16.69
N ASP A 32 5.68 -0.26 17.63
CA ASP A 32 5.74 1.21 17.57
C ASP A 32 7.21 1.69 17.65
N VAL A 33 7.93 1.56 16.55
CA VAL A 33 8.87 2.60 16.15
C VAL A 33 8.06 3.51 15.23
N THR A 34 7.44 4.53 15.80
CA THR A 34 6.86 5.63 15.03
C THR A 34 7.99 6.42 14.37
N GLU A 35 8.57 5.85 13.32
CA GLU A 35 9.13 6.67 12.26
C GLU A 35 7.96 7.53 11.77
N ASN A 36 8.07 8.84 11.96
CA ASN A 36 7.04 9.79 11.56
C ASN A 36 7.02 9.91 10.03
N ILE A 37 6.50 8.91 9.34
CA ILE A 37 6.42 8.90 7.87
C ILE A 37 5.75 10.20 7.40
N THR A 38 6.55 11.09 6.81
CA THR A 38 6.08 12.34 6.21
C THR A 38 5.66 12.06 4.78
N LEU A 39 4.35 12.04 4.51
CA LEU A 39 3.81 11.99 3.15
C LEU A 39 3.58 13.41 2.65
N SER A 40 4.31 13.82 1.62
CA SER A 40 4.24 15.18 1.07
C SER A 40 3.55 15.27 -0.30
N PHE A 41 3.12 14.15 -0.88
CA PHE A 41 2.56 14.14 -2.24
C PHE A 41 1.25 14.93 -2.38
N GLY A 42 0.98 15.35 -3.61
CA GLY A 42 -0.17 16.17 -3.99
C GLY A 42 -0.37 16.20 -5.52
N PRO A 43 -1.27 17.05 -6.02
CA PRO A 43 -1.54 17.19 -7.46
C PRO A 43 -0.28 17.45 -8.31
N GLU A 44 0.69 18.17 -7.76
CA GLU A 44 1.99 18.50 -8.38
C GLU A 44 2.91 17.28 -8.56
N THR A 45 2.74 16.23 -7.74
CA THR A 45 3.64 15.07 -7.73
C THR A 45 3.65 14.34 -9.08
N LEU A 46 2.54 14.36 -9.83
CA LEU A 46 2.51 13.74 -11.15
C LEU A 46 3.38 14.48 -12.17
N ASP A 47 3.52 15.81 -12.04
CA ASP A 47 4.41 16.60 -12.88
C ASP A 47 5.87 16.43 -12.48
N GLU A 48 6.15 16.24 -11.18
CA GLU A 48 7.49 15.88 -10.71
C GLU A 48 7.94 14.53 -11.28
N LEU A 49 7.05 13.53 -11.27
CA LEU A 49 7.34 12.19 -11.80
C LEU A 49 7.65 12.18 -13.30
N LYS A 50 7.13 13.14 -14.08
CA LYS A 50 7.43 13.28 -15.52
C LYS A 50 8.89 13.65 -15.79
N ASN A 51 9.57 14.23 -14.82
CA ASN A 51 10.98 14.62 -14.96
C ASN A 51 11.95 13.45 -14.71
N ASN A 52 11.45 12.30 -14.24
CA ASN A 52 12.27 11.12 -14.02
C ASN A 52 12.72 10.51 -15.35
N SER A 53 13.98 10.07 -15.45
CA SER A 53 14.54 9.44 -16.66
C SER A 53 13.77 8.20 -17.11
N ASN A 54 13.12 7.52 -16.17
CA ASN A 54 12.41 6.26 -16.42
C ASN A 54 10.94 6.50 -16.80
N PHE A 55 10.45 7.74 -16.78
CA PHE A 55 9.06 8.07 -17.11
C PHE A 55 8.70 7.69 -18.56
N ILE A 56 7.50 7.12 -18.74
CA ILE A 56 6.94 6.79 -20.07
C ILE A 56 5.66 7.60 -20.32
N ALA A 57 4.67 7.43 -19.45
CA ALA A 57 3.36 8.06 -19.58
C ALA A 57 2.68 8.21 -18.22
N ALA A 58 1.78 9.18 -18.11
CA ALA A 58 0.95 9.39 -16.93
C ALA A 58 -0.51 9.53 -17.33
N TYR A 59 -1.38 8.97 -16.49
CA TYR A 59 -2.82 9.00 -16.60
C TYR A 59 -3.43 9.48 -15.28
N GLY A 60 -4.67 9.96 -15.35
CA GLY A 60 -5.43 10.41 -14.19
C GLY A 60 -4.87 11.67 -13.51
N LYS A 61 -5.31 11.92 -12.27
CA LYS A 61 -4.92 13.08 -11.46
C LYS A 61 -4.82 12.68 -9.98
N ILE A 62 -3.79 13.20 -9.31
CA ILE A 62 -3.67 13.05 -7.86
C ILE A 62 -4.60 14.08 -7.19
N PRO A 63 -5.49 13.67 -6.28
CA PRO A 63 -6.32 14.62 -5.53
C PRO A 63 -5.49 15.57 -4.66
N SER A 64 -6.07 16.71 -4.28
CA SER A 64 -5.48 17.58 -3.27
C SER A 64 -5.79 17.07 -1.87
N PHE A 65 -4.81 17.08 -0.98
CA PHE A 65 -4.95 16.63 0.41
C PHE A 65 -4.57 17.74 1.40
N GLY A 66 -5.44 17.99 2.36
CA GLY A 66 -5.24 18.98 3.42
C GLY A 66 -4.51 18.44 4.66
N SER A 67 -4.38 17.13 4.80
CA SER A 67 -3.75 16.50 5.97
C SER A 67 -2.93 15.26 5.65
N LEU A 68 -2.11 14.83 6.60
CA LEU A 68 -1.38 13.55 6.53
C LEU A 68 -2.35 12.35 6.55
N GLU A 69 -3.41 12.43 7.35
CA GLU A 69 -4.39 11.35 7.47
C GLU A 69 -5.18 11.14 6.18
N GLU A 70 -5.54 12.20 5.46
CA GLU A 70 -6.14 12.10 4.14
C GLU A 70 -5.21 11.41 3.12
N ARG A 71 -3.90 11.68 3.19
CA ARG A 71 -2.89 11.01 2.36
C ARG A 71 -2.77 9.52 2.70
N LYS A 72 -2.77 9.15 3.98
CA LYS A 72 -2.77 7.74 4.40
C LYS A 72 -4.03 7.01 3.92
N GLN A 73 -5.20 7.63 4.09
CA GLN A 73 -6.46 7.08 3.59
C GLN A 73 -6.44 6.94 2.06
N TRP A 74 -5.78 7.85 1.36
CA TRP A 74 -5.57 7.73 -0.08
C TRP A 74 -4.72 6.52 -0.44
N LEU A 75 -3.59 6.29 0.24
CA LEU A 75 -2.77 5.09 0.03
C LEU A 75 -3.56 3.79 0.27
N ASN A 76 -4.42 3.75 1.30
CA ASN A 76 -5.30 2.61 1.54
C ASN A 76 -6.29 2.38 0.38
N LYS A 77 -6.80 3.46 -0.24
CA LYS A 77 -7.65 3.33 -1.44
C LYS A 77 -6.87 2.82 -2.64
N LEU A 78 -5.61 3.23 -2.82
CA LEU A 78 -4.75 2.70 -3.88
C LEU A 78 -4.47 1.21 -3.67
N ASP A 79 -4.22 0.80 -2.44
CA ASP A 79 -4.05 -0.62 -2.06
C ASP A 79 -5.29 -1.44 -2.41
N GLU A 80 -6.48 -0.94 -2.10
CA GLU A 80 -7.73 -1.61 -2.46
C GLU A 80 -7.97 -1.68 -3.98
N VAL A 81 -7.56 -0.65 -4.74
CA VAL A 81 -7.60 -0.70 -6.21
C VAL A 81 -6.59 -1.72 -6.74
N TYR A 82 -5.36 -1.72 -6.25
CA TYR A 82 -4.30 -2.65 -6.61
C TYR A 82 -4.72 -4.10 -6.36
N THR A 83 -5.08 -4.43 -5.12
CA THR A 83 -5.53 -5.77 -4.73
C THR A 83 -6.79 -6.20 -5.50
N GLY A 84 -7.71 -5.28 -5.74
CA GLY A 84 -8.92 -5.53 -6.52
C GLY A 84 -8.72 -5.71 -8.03
N THR A 85 -7.52 -5.41 -8.56
CA THR A 85 -7.20 -5.52 -9.99
C THR A 85 -6.11 -6.55 -10.29
N ASP A 86 -5.45 -7.10 -9.28
CA ASP A 86 -4.34 -8.06 -9.41
C ASP A 86 -4.64 -9.22 -10.38
N ALA A 87 -5.79 -9.87 -10.20
CA ALA A 87 -6.20 -10.98 -11.04
C ALA A 87 -6.38 -10.58 -12.53
N GLU A 88 -6.94 -9.40 -12.80
CA GLU A 88 -7.12 -8.90 -14.18
C GLU A 88 -5.78 -8.46 -14.79
N MET A 89 -4.92 -7.83 -13.99
CA MET A 89 -3.61 -7.33 -14.40
C MET A 89 -2.62 -8.47 -14.70
N SER A 90 -2.79 -9.63 -14.08
CA SER A 90 -1.93 -10.82 -14.26
C SER A 90 -1.75 -11.25 -15.72
N LYS A 91 -2.71 -10.95 -16.60
CA LYS A 91 -2.65 -11.24 -18.05
C LYS A 91 -1.56 -10.46 -18.78
N TYR A 92 -1.23 -9.29 -18.26
CA TYR A 92 -0.25 -8.35 -18.83
C TYR A 92 1.12 -8.47 -18.16
N MET A 93 1.21 -9.23 -17.07
CA MET A 93 2.46 -9.49 -16.34
C MET A 93 3.39 -10.42 -17.13
N TYR A 94 4.69 -10.19 -17.00
CA TYR A 94 5.72 -11.08 -17.49
C TYR A 94 5.57 -12.50 -16.88
N PRO A 95 5.71 -13.58 -17.66
CA PRO A 95 6.13 -13.63 -19.07
C PRO A 95 5.01 -13.49 -20.10
N ASN A 96 3.75 -13.32 -19.68
CA ASN A 96 2.60 -13.28 -20.58
C ASN A 96 2.45 -11.92 -21.29
N GLY A 97 2.97 -10.85 -20.69
CA GLY A 97 2.98 -9.51 -21.26
C GLY A 97 4.20 -8.69 -20.82
N PRO A 98 4.25 -7.41 -21.23
CA PRO A 98 5.43 -6.55 -21.06
C PRO A 98 5.59 -5.97 -19.65
N VAL A 99 4.57 -6.13 -18.78
CA VAL A 99 4.58 -5.53 -17.44
C VAL A 99 5.41 -6.38 -16.49
N THR A 100 6.43 -5.78 -15.89
CA THR A 100 7.33 -6.47 -14.95
C THR A 100 7.02 -6.17 -13.49
N ARG A 101 6.36 -5.04 -13.21
CA ARG A 101 5.90 -4.68 -11.88
C ARG A 101 4.61 -3.87 -11.97
N TYR A 102 3.69 -4.12 -11.04
CA TYR A 102 2.52 -3.28 -10.81
C TYR A 102 2.32 -3.12 -9.31
N GLY A 103 2.01 -1.90 -8.87
CA GLY A 103 1.80 -1.58 -7.47
C GLY A 103 1.40 -0.12 -7.28
N TYR A 104 1.41 0.34 -6.03
CA TYR A 104 1.29 1.76 -5.69
C TYR A 104 2.55 2.23 -4.96
N SER A 105 2.88 3.50 -5.10
CA SER A 105 4.02 4.10 -4.40
C SER A 105 3.57 5.02 -3.27
N ILE A 106 4.49 5.32 -2.36
CA ILE A 106 4.29 6.31 -1.28
C ILE A 106 3.97 7.71 -1.80
N ASN A 107 4.18 7.97 -3.11
CA ASN A 107 3.86 9.24 -3.77
C ASN A 107 2.38 9.33 -4.19
N GLY A 108 1.54 8.39 -3.77
CA GLY A 108 0.09 8.46 -3.99
C GLY A 108 -0.33 8.15 -5.43
N VAL A 109 0.44 7.34 -6.16
CA VAL A 109 0.16 6.92 -7.53
C VAL A 109 0.25 5.41 -7.69
N LEU A 110 -0.52 4.85 -8.62
CA LEU A 110 -0.25 3.51 -9.16
C LEU A 110 0.95 3.58 -10.10
N GLU A 111 1.80 2.57 -10.07
CA GLU A 111 2.98 2.47 -10.91
C GLU A 111 2.95 1.14 -11.68
N VAL A 112 3.21 1.23 -12.98
CA VAL A 112 3.35 0.09 -13.89
C VAL A 112 4.75 0.16 -14.50
N ALA A 113 5.60 -0.79 -14.16
CA ALA A 113 6.94 -0.91 -14.74
C ALA A 113 6.92 -1.86 -15.93
N VAL A 114 7.57 -1.46 -17.02
CA VAL A 114 7.71 -2.27 -18.24
C VAL A 114 9.17 -2.31 -18.71
N ASN A 115 9.60 -3.44 -19.25
CA ASN A 115 11.00 -3.59 -19.71
C ASN A 115 11.22 -3.18 -21.17
N GLU A 116 10.14 -2.98 -21.92
CA GLU A 116 10.18 -2.68 -23.34
C GLU A 116 9.20 -1.56 -23.70
N THR A 117 9.34 -1.03 -24.91
CA THR A 117 8.41 -0.02 -25.43
C THR A 117 7.04 -0.66 -25.65
N ILE A 118 6.02 -0.09 -25.02
CA ILE A 118 4.63 -0.55 -25.12
C ILE A 118 3.81 0.41 -25.99
N GLU A 119 2.86 -0.14 -26.75
CA GLU A 119 1.93 0.66 -27.55
C GLU A 119 0.95 1.42 -26.65
N LYS A 120 0.53 2.61 -27.11
CA LYS A 120 -0.45 3.44 -26.40
C LYS A 120 -1.78 2.71 -26.16
N SER A 121 -2.24 1.92 -27.12
CA SER A 121 -3.44 1.09 -27.00
C SER A 121 -3.39 0.18 -25.78
N LEU A 122 -2.24 -0.47 -25.54
CA LEU A 122 -2.04 -1.36 -24.40
C LEU A 122 -2.00 -0.58 -23.07
N MET A 123 -1.35 0.58 -23.05
CA MET A 123 -1.37 1.46 -21.87
C MET A 123 -2.79 1.90 -21.51
N ASP A 124 -3.59 2.25 -22.52
CA ASP A 124 -4.99 2.65 -22.34
C ASP A 124 -5.85 1.48 -21.81
N GLU A 125 -5.59 0.25 -22.26
CA GLU A 125 -6.24 -0.96 -21.72
C GLU A 125 -5.89 -1.21 -20.25
N ILE A 126 -4.60 -1.17 -19.91
CA ILE A 126 -4.10 -1.35 -18.53
C ILE A 126 -4.70 -0.28 -17.62
N TYR A 127 -4.65 0.99 -18.04
CA TYR A 127 -5.23 2.10 -17.29
C TYR A 127 -6.72 1.88 -17.03
N LYS A 128 -7.47 1.41 -18.04
CA LYS A 128 -8.91 1.17 -17.93
C LYS A 128 -9.26 0.13 -16.86
N ILE A 129 -8.40 -0.86 -16.61
CA ILE A 129 -8.61 -1.87 -15.55
C ILE A 129 -8.65 -1.17 -14.18
N SER A 130 -7.59 -0.41 -13.86
CA SER A 130 -7.47 0.34 -12.61
C SER A 130 -8.55 1.40 -12.47
N ASP A 131 -8.80 2.19 -13.52
CA ASP A 131 -9.81 3.26 -13.50
C ASP A 131 -11.24 2.71 -13.37
N SER A 132 -11.54 1.55 -13.96
CA SER A 132 -12.84 0.89 -13.79
C SER A 132 -13.07 0.40 -12.36
N LYS A 133 -12.03 -0.13 -11.70
CA LYS A 133 -12.12 -0.53 -10.28
C LYS A 133 -12.25 0.71 -9.38
N ALA A 134 -11.41 1.71 -9.60
CA ALA A 134 -11.44 2.97 -8.86
C ALA A 134 -12.80 3.68 -8.98
N SER A 135 -13.39 3.69 -10.18
CA SER A 135 -14.71 4.26 -10.45
C SER A 135 -15.81 3.60 -9.63
N LYS A 136 -15.76 2.28 -9.41
CA LYS A 136 -16.72 1.57 -8.55
C LYS A 136 -16.61 1.99 -7.08
N MET A 137 -15.44 2.49 -6.68
CA MET A 137 -15.17 3.04 -5.34
C MET A 137 -15.44 4.55 -5.25
N GLY A 138 -15.97 5.16 -6.31
CA GLY A 138 -16.25 6.61 -6.36
C GLY A 138 -15.02 7.49 -6.62
N ILE A 139 -13.89 6.90 -7.00
CA ILE A 139 -12.68 7.61 -7.39
C ILE A 139 -12.74 7.86 -8.90
N LYS A 140 -12.52 9.10 -9.32
CA LYS A 140 -12.48 9.47 -10.75
C LYS A 140 -11.04 9.77 -11.14
N GLU A 141 -10.63 9.34 -12.33
CA GLU A 141 -9.31 9.65 -12.89
C GLU A 141 -8.16 9.18 -11.98
N ILE A 142 -8.12 7.87 -11.65
CA ILE A 142 -7.09 7.32 -10.76
C ILE A 142 -5.68 7.63 -11.30
N PRO A 143 -4.75 8.19 -10.50
CA PRO A 143 -3.43 8.50 -10.99
C PRO A 143 -2.61 7.22 -11.19
N LEU A 144 -2.09 7.05 -12.40
CA LEU A 144 -1.27 5.91 -12.79
C LEU A 144 -0.11 6.37 -13.67
N VAL A 145 1.09 5.89 -13.38
CA VAL A 145 2.31 6.19 -14.14
C VAL A 145 2.92 4.91 -14.72
N PHE A 146 3.33 5.00 -15.98
CA PHE A 146 4.16 4.00 -16.64
C PHE A 146 5.62 4.41 -16.55
N VAL A 147 6.46 3.47 -16.14
CA VAL A 147 7.91 3.66 -16.03
C VAL A 147 8.66 2.51 -16.68
N HIS A 148 9.89 2.75 -17.11
CA HIS A 148 10.81 1.67 -17.46
C HIS A 148 11.20 0.93 -16.19
N GLY A 149 11.07 -0.40 -16.19
CA GLY A 149 11.55 -1.25 -15.12
C GLY A 149 13.07 -1.17 -15.01
N ASP A 150 13.58 -1.33 -13.79
CA ASP A 150 15.01 -1.46 -13.56
C ASP A 150 15.48 -2.66 -14.37
N LEU A 151 16.36 -2.43 -15.35
CA LEU A 151 16.86 -3.46 -16.25
C LEU A 151 17.27 -4.66 -15.39
N ALA A 152 16.55 -5.77 -15.53
CA ALA A 152 17.06 -7.03 -15.06
C ALA A 152 18.36 -7.24 -15.85
N VAL A 153 19.51 -7.05 -15.19
CA VAL A 153 20.76 -7.59 -15.70
C VAL A 153 20.41 -9.05 -15.98
N PRO A 154 20.46 -9.51 -17.24
CA PRO A 154 20.13 -10.89 -17.52
C PRO A 154 21.03 -11.72 -16.62
N VAL A 155 20.45 -12.46 -15.68
CA VAL A 155 21.16 -13.55 -15.02
C VAL A 155 21.45 -14.50 -16.17
N VAL A 156 22.63 -14.31 -16.76
CA VAL A 156 23.19 -15.24 -17.73
C VAL A 156 23.24 -16.55 -16.97
N GLY A 157 22.30 -17.43 -17.29
CA GLY A 157 22.29 -18.77 -16.75
C GLY A 157 23.69 -19.34 -16.93
N GLU A 158 24.23 -19.90 -15.85
CA GLU A 158 25.54 -20.54 -15.83
C GLU A 158 25.61 -21.60 -16.93
N ALA A 159 26.07 -21.19 -18.12
CA ALA A 159 26.72 -22.06 -19.07
C ALA A 159 28.22 -21.84 -18.88
N VAL A 160 28.85 -22.86 -18.33
CA VAL A 160 30.30 -23.06 -18.22
C VAL A 160 31.01 -22.48 -19.46
N PRO A 161 31.98 -21.55 -19.31
CA PRO A 161 32.65 -20.96 -20.45
C PRO A 161 33.72 -21.93 -20.97
N THR A 162 33.46 -22.53 -22.13
CA THR A 162 34.53 -23.04 -22.98
C THR A 162 35.19 -21.83 -23.65
N ILE A 163 36.40 -21.53 -23.19
CA ILE A 163 37.33 -20.56 -23.75
C ILE A 163 37.63 -20.86 -25.23
N GLU A 164 37.25 -19.96 -26.14
CA GLU A 164 37.98 -19.79 -27.40
C GLU A 164 38.32 -18.31 -27.63
N THR A 165 39.61 -18.06 -27.48
CA THR A 165 40.36 -16.84 -27.63
C THR A 165 40.43 -16.40 -29.09
N VAL A 166 39.79 -15.30 -29.49
CA VAL A 166 40.16 -14.59 -30.74
C VAL A 166 39.93 -13.07 -30.60
N ASN A 167 41.06 -12.37 -30.39
CA ASN A 167 41.39 -10.97 -30.64
C ASN A 167 40.31 -9.95 -31.11
N SER A 168 40.22 -8.83 -30.38
CA SER A 168 40.61 -7.50 -30.89
C SER A 168 40.03 -6.39 -30.01
N SER A 169 40.86 -5.83 -29.14
CA SER A 169 40.68 -4.48 -28.65
C SER A 169 42.03 -3.80 -28.64
N THR A 170 42.15 -2.72 -29.42
CA THR A 170 43.07 -1.62 -29.12
C THR A 170 42.41 -0.34 -29.58
N SER A 171 41.94 0.43 -28.62
CA SER A 171 41.80 1.88 -28.72
C SER A 171 42.03 2.41 -27.31
N GLU A 172 43.21 2.97 -27.11
CA GLU A 172 43.61 3.67 -25.90
C GLU A 172 42.75 4.93 -25.73
N GLU A 173 42.21 5.19 -24.53
CA GLU A 173 42.53 6.44 -23.84
C GLU A 173 42.28 6.32 -22.32
N LYS A 174 43.18 6.96 -21.60
CA LYS A 174 43.39 7.02 -20.17
C LYS A 174 42.85 8.35 -19.65
N ASN A 175 42.09 8.35 -18.56
CA ASN A 175 42.27 9.25 -17.42
C ASN A 175 41.34 8.89 -16.26
N ALA A 176 41.95 8.73 -15.09
CA ALA A 176 41.32 8.44 -13.81
C ALA A 176 40.86 9.73 -13.13
N VAL A 177 39.60 9.79 -12.68
CA VAL A 177 39.16 10.52 -11.48
C VAL A 177 37.90 9.83 -10.91
N GLU A 178 38.11 9.16 -9.78
CA GLU A 178 37.21 8.88 -8.63
C GLU A 178 35.67 9.00 -8.79
N LEU A 179 34.98 7.85 -8.82
CA LEU A 179 33.53 7.72 -8.63
C LEU A 179 33.25 7.14 -7.23
N ASN A 180 32.77 7.97 -6.32
CA ASN A 180 32.29 7.55 -5.01
C ASN A 180 30.79 7.29 -5.11
N ASN A 181 30.40 6.10 -5.58
CA ASN A 181 29.00 5.65 -5.54
C ASN A 181 28.67 5.03 -4.18
N SER A 182 27.57 5.54 -3.64
CA SER A 182 27.02 5.28 -2.31
C SER A 182 26.00 4.15 -2.33
N ILE A 183 25.85 3.53 -1.15
CA ILE A 183 24.73 2.72 -0.64
C ILE A 183 24.68 1.25 -1.09
N ASN A 184 25.15 0.39 -0.19
CA ASN A 184 24.62 -0.93 0.06
C ASN A 184 24.48 -1.15 1.58
N ASN A 185 23.40 -0.62 2.16
CA ASN A 185 22.96 -1.02 3.49
C ASN A 185 21.72 -1.91 3.36
N ASN A 186 21.96 -3.22 3.37
CA ASN A 186 21.01 -4.18 3.92
C ASN A 186 21.55 -4.56 5.31
N PRO A 187 20.86 -4.30 6.43
CA PRO A 187 21.37 -4.72 7.73
C PRO A 187 21.13 -6.22 7.90
N LYS A 188 22.19 -6.99 7.68
CA LYS A 188 22.33 -8.39 8.13
C LYS A 188 22.54 -8.37 9.64
N LEU A 189 21.59 -8.94 10.37
CA LEU A 189 21.60 -9.09 11.83
C LEU A 189 22.71 -10.07 12.25
N ASN A 190 23.79 -9.54 12.85
CA ASN A 190 24.82 -10.33 13.50
C ASN A 190 24.85 -9.96 14.99
N ASN A 191 24.37 -10.84 15.86
CA ASN A 191 24.49 -10.69 17.31
C ASN A 191 25.52 -11.69 17.85
N GLU A 192 26.76 -11.24 18.03
CA GLU A 192 27.70 -11.94 18.90
C GLU A 192 28.38 -10.98 19.87
N ASN A 193 28.34 -11.42 21.13
CA ASN A 193 29.30 -11.25 22.21
C ASN A 193 29.18 -10.11 23.24
N SER A 194 28.88 -10.60 24.46
CA SER A 194 29.75 -10.55 25.65
C SER A 194 29.70 -9.33 26.57
N SER A 195 28.97 -9.54 27.67
CA SER A 195 29.39 -9.53 29.08
C SER A 195 30.16 -8.35 29.71
N ASN A 196 29.54 -7.84 30.79
CA ASN A 196 30.04 -7.34 32.07
C ASN A 196 30.88 -6.03 32.13
N ILE A 197 30.42 -5.05 32.93
CA ILE A 197 30.99 -4.67 34.25
C ILE A 197 30.19 -3.52 34.92
N ASP A 198 29.67 -3.86 36.10
CA ASP A 198 29.40 -3.17 37.38
C ASP A 198 29.18 -1.63 37.60
N LYS A 199 28.05 -1.38 38.29
CA LYS A 199 27.80 -0.65 39.57
C LYS A 199 27.98 0.88 39.70
N SER A 200 26.91 1.54 40.15
CA SER A 200 26.67 1.96 41.57
C SER A 200 25.85 3.27 41.68
N GLY A 201 24.86 3.32 42.58
CA GLY A 201 24.31 4.59 43.11
C GLY A 201 22.80 4.59 43.39
N GLU A 202 22.40 4.36 44.65
CA GLU A 202 21.02 4.38 45.17
C GLU A 202 20.29 5.73 45.00
N ASN A 203 18.94 5.72 44.84
CA ASN A 203 17.96 6.20 45.83
C ASN A 203 16.54 6.52 45.28
N LYS A 204 15.55 5.83 45.89
CA LYS A 204 14.13 6.18 46.17
C LYS A 204 12.98 5.83 45.19
N PRO A 205 11.83 5.32 45.71
CA PRO A 205 10.75 4.73 44.93
C PRO A 205 9.55 5.67 44.73
N ASN A 206 8.78 5.52 43.65
CA ASN A 206 7.42 6.05 43.61
C ASN A 206 6.50 5.41 42.55
N LYS A 207 5.34 4.94 43.04
CA LYS A 207 4.03 4.80 42.40
C LYS A 207 3.88 3.84 41.21
N ASN A 208 3.34 2.67 41.55
CA ASN A 208 2.46 1.85 40.71
C ASN A 208 1.17 2.61 40.36
N ASN A 209 0.92 2.87 39.08
CA ASN A 209 -0.39 3.27 38.59
C ASN A 209 -1.10 2.06 37.95
N SER A 210 -2.18 1.69 38.63
CA SER A 210 -3.12 0.63 38.30
C SER A 210 -3.73 0.82 36.92
N VAL A 211 -3.84 -0.29 36.18
CA VAL A 211 -4.64 -0.42 34.96
C VAL A 211 -6.12 -0.35 35.34
N PRO A 212 -6.95 0.55 34.78
CA PRO A 212 -8.39 0.52 35.00
C PRO A 212 -9.02 -0.54 34.08
N GLY A 213 -9.52 -1.61 34.69
CA GLY A 213 -10.31 -2.65 34.03
C GLY A 213 -11.71 -2.17 33.65
N PHE A 214 -12.23 -2.75 32.57
CA PHE A 214 -13.59 -2.56 32.07
C PHE A 214 -14.62 -3.02 33.11
N GLY A 215 -15.30 -2.06 33.73
CA GLY A 215 -16.45 -2.28 34.59
C GLY A 215 -17.68 -1.57 34.03
N LEU A 216 -18.83 -2.23 34.15
CA LEU A 216 -20.19 -1.70 34.00
C LEU A 216 -20.80 -1.70 32.59
N LEU A 217 -20.87 -2.88 31.97
CA LEU A 217 -22.01 -3.21 31.11
C LEU A 217 -23.21 -3.54 32.02
N GLY A 218 -23.99 -2.53 32.39
CA GLY A 218 -25.20 -2.74 33.18
C GLY A 218 -25.77 -1.46 33.76
N SER A 219 -26.75 -0.89 33.04
CA SER A 219 -27.83 -0.01 33.53
C SER A 219 -28.02 1.21 32.64
N LEU A 220 -28.81 1.08 31.57
CA LEU A 220 -29.68 2.18 31.14
C LEU A 220 -30.93 1.67 30.40
N ILE A 221 -31.79 0.93 31.13
CA ILE A 221 -33.21 0.91 30.78
C ILE A 221 -33.76 2.24 31.33
N CYS A 222 -33.73 3.26 30.48
CA CYS A 222 -34.36 4.53 30.76
C CYS A 222 -35.88 4.33 30.82
N LEU A 223 -36.47 4.76 31.93
CA LEU A 223 -37.90 4.75 32.23
C LEU A 223 -38.75 5.09 31.01
N TYR A 224 -39.68 4.19 30.67
CA TYR A 224 -40.85 4.49 29.87
C TYR A 224 -41.76 5.44 30.68
N GLY A 225 -41.47 6.74 30.60
CA GLY A 225 -42.32 7.80 31.13
C GLY A 225 -43.60 7.90 30.32
N GLY A 226 -44.75 7.68 30.97
CA GLY A 226 -46.06 7.79 30.34
C GLY A 226 -46.34 9.21 29.85
N TRP A 227 -46.73 9.34 28.59
CA TRP A 227 -47.40 10.54 28.09
C TRP A 227 -48.82 10.22 27.69
N LYS A 228 -49.72 10.74 28.50
CA LYS A 228 -51.16 10.82 28.33
C LYS A 228 -51.50 11.82 27.21
N PHE A 229 -52.12 11.38 26.12
CA PHE A 229 -52.93 12.25 25.26
C PHE A 229 -54.36 11.72 25.16
N ARG A 230 -55.27 12.41 25.84
CA ARG A 230 -56.71 12.45 25.55
C ARG A 230 -56.89 13.19 24.24
N ILE A 231 -57.67 12.67 23.28
CA ILE A 231 -58.58 13.47 22.46
C ILE A 231 -59.88 12.67 22.29
N LYS A 232 -60.97 13.45 22.23
CA LYS A 232 -62.40 13.18 22.34
C LYS A 232 -62.98 12.29 21.25
#